data_AF-A0A4Y3W5A4-F1
#
_entry.id   AF-A0A4Y3W5A4-F1
#
_cell.length_a   1.000
_cell.length_b   1.000
_cell.length_c   1.000
_cell.angle_alpha   90.00
_cell.angle_beta   90.00
_cell.angle_gamma   90.00
#
_symmetry.space_group_name_H-M   'P 1'
#
loop_
_entity.id
_entity.type
_entity.pdbx_description
1 polymer ?
#
loop_
_entity_poly.entity_id
_entity_poly.type
_entity_poly.pdbx_seq_one_letter_code
_entity_poly.pdbx_strand_id
1 'polypeptide(L)'
;MAENDQTGKAADGDAPPARKRFKLIAAIGAALFLVTGGSIWFFMFHHSGGEQHAEAPPPKPPSFVDVPDMLVNLVGAPGERVQYLKLKLVLEVKEEPQVEKIRPALPRVTDLFQTYMRELRPSDLNGSAGLFRLKEELTRRVNAVLSPDHVNAVLFKEVVIQ
;
A
#
# COMPACT_ATOMS: atom_id res chain seq x y z
N MET A 1 98.41 -30.76 18.82
CA MET A 1 98.44 -29.61 19.76
C MET A 1 97.69 -28.48 19.10
N ALA A 2 96.93 -27.73 19.90
CA ALA A 2 96.34 -26.41 19.60
C ALA A 2 95.18 -26.43 18.58
N GLU A 3 93.95 -26.10 19.03
CA GLU A 3 93.31 -24.76 18.93
C GLU A 3 92.61 -24.58 17.58
N ASN A 4 91.46 -23.94 17.40
CA ASN A 4 90.52 -23.18 18.22
C ASN A 4 89.25 -23.17 17.32
N ASP A 5 88.10 -23.64 17.76
CA ASP A 5 87.02 -22.84 18.35
C ASP A 5 86.81 -21.42 17.78
N GLN A 6 85.55 -21.19 17.33
CA GLN A 6 84.84 -19.90 17.27
C GLN A 6 85.35 -18.85 16.26
N THR A 7 84.54 -18.05 15.55
CA THR A 7 83.14 -17.64 15.64
C THR A 7 82.82 -16.80 14.39
N GLY A 8 81.55 -16.70 13.98
CA GLY A 8 81.11 -15.64 13.06
C GLY A 8 79.86 -15.95 12.25
N LYS A 9 78.71 -15.50 12.75
CA LYS A 9 77.35 -15.76 12.28
C LYS A 9 76.75 -14.50 11.64
N ALA A 10 76.14 -14.60 10.44
CA ALA A 10 74.97 -13.84 9.94
C ALA A 10 74.67 -14.33 8.49
N ALA A 11 73.57 -15.07 8.26
CA ALA A 11 72.29 -14.62 7.68
C ALA A 11 72.44 -14.15 6.20
N ASP A 12 71.68 -14.62 5.19
CA ASP A 12 70.29 -15.09 5.18
C ASP A 12 69.98 -15.82 3.85
N GLY A 13 68.96 -16.69 3.88
CA GLY A 13 68.05 -17.05 2.78
C GLY A 13 68.56 -17.82 1.54
N ASP A 14 68.02 -19.04 1.33
CA ASP A 14 67.33 -19.32 0.06
C ASP A 14 66.29 -20.47 0.17
N ALA A 15 65.23 -20.34 -0.63
CA ALA A 15 63.88 -20.89 -0.46
C ALA A 15 63.65 -22.33 -0.99
N PRO A 16 62.59 -23.05 -0.53
CA PRO A 16 62.28 -24.39 -1.03
C PRO A 16 61.58 -24.39 -2.42
N PRO A 17 61.70 -25.49 -3.18
CA PRO A 17 61.58 -25.50 -4.64
C PRO A 17 60.14 -25.37 -5.19
N ALA A 18 60.05 -24.69 -6.33
CA ALA A 18 58.82 -24.10 -6.89
C ALA A 18 57.71 -25.06 -7.33
N ARG A 19 57.96 -26.37 -7.45
CA ARG A 19 56.97 -27.33 -7.98
C ARG A 19 56.00 -27.86 -6.92
N LYS A 20 56.35 -27.82 -5.63
CA LYS A 20 55.50 -28.34 -4.54
C LYS A 20 54.47 -27.29 -4.06
N ARG A 21 54.84 -26.00 -4.12
CA ARG A 21 53.94 -24.87 -3.80
C ARG A 21 52.80 -24.68 -4.80
N PHE A 22 53.02 -24.94 -6.09
CA PHE A 22 51.96 -24.83 -7.11
C PHE A 22 50.88 -25.91 -6.96
N LYS A 23 51.23 -27.15 -6.58
CA LYS A 23 50.25 -28.22 -6.32
C LYS A 23 49.44 -27.95 -5.06
N LEU A 24 50.05 -27.34 -4.03
CA LEU A 24 49.35 -26.95 -2.80
C LEU A 24 48.39 -25.78 -3.06
N ILE A 25 48.81 -24.77 -3.82
CA ILE A 25 47.95 -23.63 -4.20
C ILE A 25 46.82 -24.08 -5.13
N ALA A 26 47.09 -24.99 -6.08
CA ALA A 26 46.04 -25.57 -6.92
C ALA A 26 45.05 -26.42 -6.12
N ALA A 27 45.51 -27.18 -5.12
CA ALA A 27 44.64 -27.96 -4.23
C ALA A 27 43.80 -27.06 -3.30
N ILE A 28 44.38 -25.99 -2.77
CA ILE A 28 43.66 -24.99 -1.95
C ILE A 28 42.67 -24.21 -2.81
N GLY A 29 43.04 -23.84 -4.03
CA GLY A 29 42.15 -23.18 -4.99
C GLY A 29 40.97 -24.06 -5.39
N ALA A 30 41.20 -25.34 -5.65
CA ALA A 30 40.14 -26.31 -5.95
C ALA A 30 39.22 -26.57 -4.75
N ALA A 31 39.77 -26.65 -3.53
CA ALA A 31 38.98 -26.79 -2.31
C ALA A 31 38.14 -25.53 -2.03
N LEU A 32 38.70 -24.34 -2.25
CA LEU A 32 37.98 -23.08 -2.09
C LEU A 32 36.85 -22.98 -3.13
N PHE A 33 37.11 -23.35 -4.38
CA PHE A 33 36.09 -23.36 -5.44
C PHE A 33 34.95 -24.35 -5.18
N LEU A 34 35.22 -25.50 -4.54
CA LEU A 34 34.19 -26.46 -4.15
C LEU A 34 33.35 -25.96 -2.97
N VAL A 35 33.93 -25.21 -2.03
CA VAL A 35 33.18 -24.61 -0.90
C VAL A 35 32.36 -23.42 -1.37
N THR A 36 32.89 -22.53 -2.22
CA THR A 36 32.16 -21.37 -2.76
C THR A 36 31.16 -21.77 -3.85
N GLY A 37 31.53 -22.69 -4.74
CA GLY A 37 30.64 -23.20 -5.78
C GLY A 37 29.54 -24.12 -5.25
N GLY A 38 29.87 -24.96 -4.25
CA GLY A 38 28.90 -25.82 -3.58
C GLY A 38 27.87 -25.05 -2.75
N SER A 39 28.27 -23.93 -2.12
CA SER A 39 27.33 -23.05 -1.40
C SER A 39 26.41 -22.27 -2.35
N ILE A 40 26.91 -21.78 -3.49
CA ILE A 40 26.07 -21.15 -4.52
C ILE A 40 25.11 -22.16 -5.14
N TRP A 41 25.58 -23.37 -5.48
CA TRP A 41 24.73 -24.43 -6.04
C TRP A 41 23.69 -24.92 -5.02
N PHE A 42 24.08 -25.12 -3.75
CA PHE A 42 23.16 -25.47 -2.67
C PHE A 42 22.13 -24.37 -2.45
N PHE A 43 22.53 -23.10 -2.35
CA PHE A 43 21.56 -22.00 -2.24
C PHE A 43 20.64 -21.94 -3.46
N MET A 44 21.14 -22.13 -4.69
CA MET A 44 20.33 -22.08 -5.91
C MET A 44 19.37 -23.26 -6.05
N PHE A 45 19.77 -24.47 -5.64
CA PHE A 45 18.92 -25.67 -5.71
C PHE A 45 17.97 -25.81 -4.50
N HIS A 46 18.33 -25.27 -3.33
CA HIS A 46 17.48 -25.29 -2.12
C HIS A 46 16.54 -24.08 -2.02
N HIS A 47 16.80 -22.96 -2.72
CA HIS A 47 15.80 -21.88 -2.91
C HIS A 47 14.80 -22.16 -4.03
N SER A 48 14.94 -23.26 -4.77
CA SER A 48 13.92 -23.71 -5.73
C SER A 48 12.71 -24.38 -5.05
N GLY A 49 12.46 -24.08 -3.77
CA GLY A 49 11.17 -24.28 -3.14
C GLY A 49 10.22 -23.25 -3.74
N GLY A 50 9.48 -23.66 -4.76
CA GLY A 50 8.61 -22.80 -5.55
C GLY A 50 7.83 -21.85 -4.66
N GLU A 51 8.17 -20.57 -4.75
CA GLU A 51 7.24 -19.49 -4.48
C GLU A 51 6.12 -19.65 -5.51
N GLN A 52 5.15 -20.50 -5.17
CA GLN A 52 3.81 -20.34 -5.67
C GLN A 52 3.43 -18.94 -5.24
N HIS A 53 3.62 -17.97 -6.13
CA HIS A 53 2.78 -16.80 -6.16
C HIS A 53 1.35 -17.35 -6.14
N ALA A 54 0.79 -17.46 -4.94
CA ALA A 54 -0.62 -17.60 -4.74
C ALA A 54 -1.20 -16.36 -5.42
N GLU A 55 -1.66 -16.56 -6.66
CA GLU A 55 -2.36 -15.56 -7.42
C GLU A 55 -3.48 -15.08 -6.52
N ALA A 56 -3.35 -13.84 -6.03
CA ALA A 56 -4.28 -13.29 -5.07
C ALA A 56 -5.67 -13.45 -5.70
N PRO A 57 -6.66 -14.02 -4.97
CA PRO A 57 -7.98 -14.22 -5.53
C PRO A 57 -8.47 -12.88 -6.12
N PRO A 58 -9.10 -12.91 -7.31
CA PRO A 58 -9.49 -11.70 -8.00
C PRO A 58 -10.28 -10.79 -7.06
N PRO A 59 -10.04 -9.46 -7.09
CA PRO A 59 -10.71 -8.55 -6.18
C PRO A 59 -12.23 -8.73 -6.35
N LYS A 60 -12.91 -9.01 -5.23
CA LYS A 60 -14.36 -9.15 -5.23
C LYS A 60 -14.99 -7.87 -5.81
N PRO A 61 -16.08 -7.98 -6.58
CA PRO A 61 -16.72 -6.82 -7.14
C PRO A 61 -17.22 -5.90 -6.01
N PRO A 62 -17.08 -4.58 -6.13
CA PRO A 62 -17.62 -3.64 -5.15
C PRO A 62 -19.13 -3.78 -5.10
N SER A 63 -19.69 -3.59 -3.91
CA SER A 63 -21.13 -3.56 -3.68
C SER A 63 -21.59 -2.14 -3.43
N PHE A 64 -22.88 -1.88 -3.64
CA PHE A 64 -23.44 -0.54 -3.64
C PHE A 64 -24.64 -0.46 -2.70
N VAL A 65 -24.70 0.61 -1.92
CA VAL A 65 -25.82 0.90 -1.00
C VAL A 65 -26.48 2.19 -1.43
N ASP A 66 -27.74 2.10 -1.83
CA ASP A 66 -28.52 3.29 -2.15
C ASP A 66 -28.85 4.09 -0.90
N VAL A 67 -28.56 5.38 -0.94
CA VAL A 67 -28.96 6.34 0.08
C VAL A 67 -30.29 6.96 -0.36
N PRO A 68 -31.24 7.21 0.56
CA PRO A 68 -32.47 7.91 0.23
C PRO A 68 -32.21 9.23 -0.49
N ASP A 69 -33.07 9.53 -1.47
CA ASP A 69 -33.07 10.82 -2.18
C ASP A 69 -33.23 11.97 -1.18
N MET A 70 -32.42 13.01 -1.34
CA MET A 70 -32.45 14.17 -0.46
C MET A 70 -32.70 15.44 -1.26
N LEU A 71 -33.57 16.29 -0.71
CA LEU A 71 -33.79 17.65 -1.17
C LEU A 71 -33.51 18.60 -0.01
N VAL A 72 -32.51 19.45 -0.18
CA VAL A 72 -32.07 20.39 0.87
C VAL A 72 -32.00 21.80 0.32
N ASN A 73 -32.19 22.78 1.20
CA ASN A 73 -32.01 24.19 0.89
C ASN A 73 -30.52 24.57 1.01
N LEU A 74 -30.02 25.35 0.07
CA LEU A 74 -28.68 25.93 0.11
C LEU A 74 -28.66 27.26 0.86
N VAL A 75 -27.50 27.64 1.38
CA VAL A 75 -27.26 28.95 2.00
C VAL A 75 -27.20 30.01 0.90
N GLY A 76 -28.19 30.91 0.88
CA GLY A 76 -28.25 32.07 -0.01
C GLY A 76 -27.95 33.38 0.72
N ALA A 77 -27.69 34.45 -0.03
CA ALA A 77 -27.60 35.79 0.55
C ALA A 77 -28.99 36.35 0.94
N PRO A 78 -29.06 37.29 1.90
CA PRO A 78 -30.32 37.95 2.25
C PRO A 78 -30.97 38.59 1.01
N GLY A 79 -32.22 38.23 0.71
CA GLY A 79 -32.98 38.73 -0.44
C GLY A 79 -32.83 37.91 -1.73
N GLU A 80 -31.99 36.88 -1.76
CA GLU A 80 -31.92 35.94 -2.88
C GLU A 80 -33.02 34.87 -2.81
N ARG A 81 -33.37 34.30 -3.97
CA ARG A 81 -34.25 33.14 -4.03
C ARG A 81 -33.57 31.94 -3.37
N VAL A 82 -34.31 31.25 -2.50
CA VAL A 82 -33.85 29.99 -1.91
C VAL A 82 -33.62 28.98 -3.02
N GLN A 83 -32.38 28.51 -3.11
CA GLN A 83 -31.98 27.45 -4.03
C GLN A 83 -32.09 26.09 -3.35
N TYR A 84 -32.54 25.09 -4.09
CA TYR A 84 -32.69 23.72 -3.61
C TYR A 84 -31.70 22.81 -4.31
N LEU A 85 -31.04 21.97 -3.54
CA LEU A 85 -30.16 20.91 -4.02
C LEU A 85 -30.89 19.57 -3.87
N LYS A 86 -31.16 18.93 -5.01
CA LYS A 86 -31.63 17.55 -5.08
C LYS A 86 -30.44 16.63 -5.38
N LEU A 87 -30.25 15.62 -4.54
CA LEU A 87 -29.16 14.66 -4.65
C LEU A 87 -29.67 13.22 -4.56
N LYS A 88 -29.13 12.39 -5.45
CA LYS A 88 -29.20 10.92 -5.35
C LYS A 88 -27.79 10.38 -5.16
N LEU A 89 -27.58 9.67 -4.06
CA LEU A 89 -26.27 9.19 -3.65
C LEU A 89 -26.24 7.67 -3.53
N VAL A 90 -25.06 7.10 -3.76
CA VAL A 90 -24.80 5.68 -3.51
C VAL A 90 -23.49 5.55 -2.76
N LEU A 91 -23.46 4.69 -1.74
CA LEU A 91 -22.23 4.34 -1.05
C LEU A 91 -21.60 3.12 -1.73
N GLU A 92 -20.36 3.25 -2.17
CA GLU A 92 -19.56 2.13 -2.64
C GLU A 92 -18.88 1.45 -1.45
N VAL A 93 -19.10 0.14 -1.31
CA VAL A 93 -18.52 -0.68 -0.25
C VAL A 93 -17.73 -1.83 -0.85
N LYS A 94 -16.72 -2.31 -0.12
CA LYS A 94 -15.81 -3.34 -0.61
C LYS A 94 -16.51 -4.66 -0.94
N GLU A 95 -17.45 -5.09 -0.10
CA GLU A 95 -18.10 -6.41 -0.22
C GLU A 95 -19.57 -6.36 0.21
N GLU A 96 -20.37 -7.28 -0.32
CA GLU A 96 -21.81 -7.41 -0.06
C GLU A 96 -22.17 -7.59 1.43
N PRO A 97 -21.46 -8.38 2.25
CA PRO A 97 -21.79 -8.52 3.67
C PRO A 97 -21.73 -7.21 4.47
N GLN A 98 -20.99 -6.22 3.97
CA GLN A 98 -20.89 -4.91 4.59
C GLN A 98 -22.14 -4.06 4.35
N VAL A 99 -22.88 -4.32 3.26
CA VAL A 99 -24.15 -3.66 2.95
C VAL A 99 -25.14 -3.87 4.08
N GLU A 100 -25.27 -5.10 4.56
CA GLU A 100 -26.21 -5.46 5.63
C GLU A 100 -25.86 -4.80 6.98
N LYS A 101 -24.57 -4.48 7.20
CA LYS A 101 -24.12 -3.74 8.40
C LYS A 101 -24.36 -2.24 8.30
N ILE A 102 -24.24 -1.68 7.10
CA ILE A 102 -24.40 -0.24 6.87
C ILE A 102 -25.87 0.16 6.73
N ARG A 103 -26.73 -0.72 6.20
CA ARG A 103 -28.17 -0.45 6.02
C ARG A 103 -28.87 0.10 7.27
N PRO A 104 -28.70 -0.47 8.47
CA PRO A 104 -29.29 0.08 9.70
C PRO A 104 -28.80 1.49 10.06
N ALA A 105 -27.59 1.87 9.62
CA ALA A 105 -27.00 3.18 9.87
C ALA A 105 -27.40 4.24 8.82
N LEU A 106 -28.10 3.87 7.75
CA LEU A 106 -28.53 4.79 6.69
C LEU A 106 -29.32 6.01 7.18
N PRO A 107 -30.24 5.91 8.16
CA PRO A 107 -30.92 7.10 8.69
C PRO A 107 -29.94 8.11 9.29
N ARG A 108 -28.90 7.64 9.98
CA ARG A 108 -27.86 8.48 10.58
C ARG A 108 -26.95 9.11 9.52
N VAL A 109 -26.62 8.35 8.48
CA VAL A 109 -25.88 8.86 7.32
C VAL A 109 -26.68 9.95 6.61
N THR A 110 -27.97 9.72 6.40
CA THR A 110 -28.88 10.66 5.74
C THR A 110 -28.99 11.97 6.54
N ASP A 111 -29.17 11.89 7.86
CA ASP A 111 -29.19 13.06 8.74
C ASP A 111 -27.89 13.89 8.69
N LEU A 112 -26.74 13.21 8.74
CA LEU A 112 -25.44 13.86 8.62
C LEU A 112 -25.27 14.57 7.27
N PHE A 113 -25.68 13.93 6.18
CA PHE A 113 -25.62 14.53 4.85
C PHE A 113 -26.54 15.73 4.76
N GLN A 114 -27.79 15.64 5.24
CA GLN A 114 -28.72 16.76 5.22
C GLN A 114 -28.19 17.97 5.99
N THR A 115 -27.64 17.74 7.18
CA THR A 115 -27.05 18.80 8.01
C THR A 115 -25.91 19.49 7.28
N TYR A 116 -24.96 18.71 6.74
CA TYR A 116 -23.82 19.27 6.02
C TYR A 116 -24.22 19.99 4.74
N MET A 117 -25.12 19.41 3.95
CA MET A 117 -25.52 19.98 2.66
C MET A 117 -26.34 21.27 2.81
N ARG A 118 -27.03 21.45 3.94
CA ARG A 118 -27.73 22.71 4.27
C ARG A 118 -26.78 23.87 4.53
N GLU A 119 -25.52 23.60 4.87
CA GLU A 119 -24.48 24.61 5.09
C GLU A 119 -23.81 25.05 3.78
N LEU A 120 -24.05 24.34 2.67
CA LEU A 120 -23.44 24.61 1.38
C LEU A 120 -24.05 25.84 0.71
N ARG A 121 -23.19 26.60 0.04
CA ARG A 121 -23.60 27.71 -0.83
C ARG A 121 -23.65 27.24 -2.29
N PRO A 122 -24.44 27.89 -3.14
CA PRO A 122 -24.45 27.61 -4.58
C PRO A 122 -23.04 27.68 -5.21
N SER A 123 -22.20 28.59 -4.73
CA SER A 123 -20.81 28.74 -5.18
C SER A 123 -19.94 27.51 -4.92
N ASP A 124 -20.22 26.74 -3.87
CA ASP A 124 -19.42 25.57 -3.49
C ASP A 124 -19.68 24.38 -4.42
N LEU A 125 -20.82 24.39 -5.10
CA LEU A 125 -21.27 23.36 -6.03
C LEU A 125 -20.99 23.72 -7.50
N ASN A 126 -20.46 24.91 -7.76
CA ASN A 126 -20.21 25.38 -9.11
C ASN A 126 -19.01 24.65 -9.73
N GLY A 127 -19.25 24.05 -10.89
CA GLY A 127 -18.24 23.34 -11.67
C GLY A 127 -17.86 21.96 -11.11
N SER A 128 -16.99 21.25 -11.85
CA SER A 128 -16.58 19.89 -11.51
C SER A 128 -15.74 19.81 -10.23
N ALA A 129 -14.92 20.83 -9.95
CA ALA A 129 -14.08 20.88 -8.75
C ALA A 129 -14.91 20.99 -7.46
N GLY A 130 -16.02 21.74 -7.48
CA GLY A 130 -16.92 21.87 -6.34
C GLY A 130 -17.58 20.53 -5.99
N LEU A 131 -18.15 19.86 -6.99
CA LEU A 131 -18.73 18.53 -6.81
C LEU A 131 -17.71 17.48 -6.37
N PHE A 132 -16.48 17.54 -6.88
CA PHE A 132 -15.41 16.65 -6.43
C PHE A 132 -15.10 16.82 -4.94
N ARG A 133 -14.96 18.06 -4.46
CA ARG A 133 -14.77 18.35 -3.04
C ARG A 133 -15.95 17.88 -2.20
N LEU A 134 -17.18 18.11 -2.67
CA LEU A 134 -18.37 17.61 -2.00
C LEU A 134 -18.32 16.08 -1.84
N LYS A 135 -17.93 15.36 -2.90
CA LYS A 135 -17.78 13.90 -2.88
C LYS A 135 -16.79 13.44 -1.81
N GLU A 136 -15.62 14.07 -1.75
CA GLU A 136 -14.58 13.75 -0.76
C GLU A 136 -15.04 14.03 0.67
N GLU A 137 -15.69 15.17 0.89
CA GLU A 137 -16.21 15.56 2.21
C GLU A 137 -17.31 14.61 2.70
N LEU A 138 -18.27 14.25 1.83
CA LEU A 138 -19.31 13.27 2.17
C LEU A 138 -18.70 11.91 2.50
N THR A 139 -17.72 11.45 1.72
CA THR A 139 -17.02 10.18 1.96
C THR A 139 -16.29 10.19 3.30
N ARG A 140 -15.57 11.27 3.61
CA ARG A 140 -14.88 11.44 4.90
C ARG A 140 -15.85 11.40 6.08
N ARG A 141 -16.95 12.15 5.98
CA ARG A 141 -17.93 12.28 7.07
C ARG A 141 -18.70 10.98 7.31
N VAL A 142 -19.04 10.26 6.25
CA VAL A 142 -19.75 8.99 6.41
C VAL A 142 -18.86 7.94 7.05
N ASN A 143 -17.57 7.89 6.70
CA ASN A 143 -16.60 6.98 7.31
C ASN A 143 -16.36 7.28 8.79
N ALA A 144 -16.42 8.56 9.20
CA ALA A 144 -16.34 8.93 10.60
C ALA A 144 -17.53 8.39 11.42
N VAL A 145 -18.71 8.27 10.82
CA VAL A 145 -19.93 7.79 11.49
C VAL A 145 -20.08 6.27 11.44
N LEU A 146 -19.61 5.64 10.36
CA LEU A 146 -19.76 4.20 10.13
C LEU A 146 -18.69 3.34 10.81
N SER A 147 -17.65 3.95 11.40
CA SER A 147 -16.59 3.22 12.12
C SER A 147 -17.17 2.18 13.10
N PRO A 148 -16.73 0.91 13.06
CA PRO A 148 -15.53 0.40 12.38
C PRO A 148 -15.69 0.03 10.89
N ASP A 149 -16.90 0.09 10.34
CA ASP A 149 -17.13 -0.14 8.91
C ASP A 149 -16.67 1.07 8.07
N HIS A 150 -16.33 0.84 6.79
CA HIS A 150 -15.79 1.89 5.90
C HIS A 150 -16.37 1.80 4.49
N VAL A 151 -16.82 2.91 3.93
CA VAL A 151 -17.15 3.02 2.51
C VAL A 151 -15.92 3.46 1.73
N ASN A 152 -15.80 2.97 0.50
CA ASN A 152 -14.72 3.36 -0.41
C ASN A 152 -14.95 4.77 -0.96
N ALA A 153 -16.18 5.05 -1.38
CA ALA A 153 -16.56 6.32 -1.98
C ALA A 153 -18.06 6.57 -1.87
N VAL A 154 -18.45 7.84 -1.85
CA VAL A 154 -19.81 8.29 -2.14
C VAL A 154 -19.91 8.60 -3.62
N LEU A 155 -20.91 8.09 -4.33
CA LEU A 155 -21.12 8.31 -5.75
C LEU A 155 -22.39 9.14 -5.98
N PHE A 156 -22.32 10.12 -6.88
CA PHE A 156 -23.48 10.90 -7.30
C PHE A 156 -24.18 10.20 -8.47
N LYS A 157 -25.45 9.82 -8.29
CA LYS A 157 -26.33 9.37 -9.38
C LYS A 157 -26.99 10.55 -10.09
N GLU A 158 -27.42 11.55 -9.32
CA GLU A 158 -28.13 12.72 -9.82
C GLU A 158 -27.79 13.91 -8.93
N VAL A 159 -27.51 15.06 -9.54
CA VAL A 159 -27.26 16.34 -8.87
C VAL A 159 -28.05 17.41 -9.63
N VAL A 160 -29.00 18.06 -8.97
CA VAL A 160 -29.79 19.15 -9.56
C VAL A 160 -29.87 20.31 -8.58
N ILE A 161 -29.57 21.51 -9.05
CA ILE A 161 -29.72 22.77 -8.31
C ILE A 161 -30.90 23.52 -8.94
N GLN A 162 -31.86 23.98 -8.13
CA GLN A 162 -33.11 24.64 -8.55
C GLN A 162 -33.32 25.98 -7.86
#